data_AF-A0A1X9YWL4-F1
#
_entry.id   AF-A0A1X9YWL4-F1
#
_cell.length_a   1.000
_cell.length_b   1.000
_cell.length_c   1.000
_cell.angle_alpha   90.00
_cell.angle_beta   90.00
_cell.angle_gamma   90.00
#
_symmetry.space_group_name_H-M   'P 1'
#
loop_
_entity.id
_entity.type
_entity.pdbx_description
1 polymer ?
#
loop_
_entity_poly.entity_id
_entity_poly.type
_entity_poly.pdbx_seq_one_letter_code
_entity_poly.pdbx_strand_id
1 'polypeptide(L)'
;MGIFGFILWIALCFAVSSFAKDRNISSTTAFIVALFLSPLVGFIVVALSSKKAPHQWKAYVEAGKKAEYKGEFKEAVNYYKDAMYHLENDYSNLSDKDEEVRNGRLDQIRMKIEELNKNIIS
;
A
#
# COMPACT_ATOMS: atom_id res chain seq x y z
N MET A 1 -8.78 17.56 -35.33
CA MET A 1 -8.34 18.24 -34.09
C MET A 1 -7.05 18.98 -34.39
N GLY A 2 -6.95 20.26 -34.06
CA GLY A 2 -5.66 20.96 -34.13
C GLY A 2 -4.69 20.45 -33.06
N ILE A 3 -3.41 20.79 -33.20
CA ILE A 3 -2.34 20.43 -32.25
C ILE A 3 -2.73 20.77 -30.80
N PHE A 4 -3.33 21.95 -30.58
CA PHE A 4 -3.81 22.38 -29.26
C PHE A 4 -4.86 21.43 -28.66
N GLY A 5 -5.80 20.94 -29.48
CA GLY A 5 -6.83 20.00 -29.02
C GLY A 5 -6.23 18.66 -28.63
N PHE A 6 -5.21 18.21 -29.36
CA PHE A 6 -4.48 16.98 -29.04
C PHE A 6 -3.65 17.10 -27.75
N ILE A 7 -2.99 18.24 -27.53
CA ILE A 7 -2.26 18.51 -26.29
C ILE A 7 -3.20 18.51 -25.08
N LEU A 8 -4.33 19.21 -25.18
CA LEU A 8 -5.35 19.24 -24.12
C LEU A 8 -5.90 17.83 -23.84
N TRP A 9 -6.13 17.03 -24.89
CA TRP A 9 -6.56 15.65 -24.77
C TRP A 9 -5.56 14.79 -23.97
N ILE A 10 -4.27 14.86 -24.31
CA ILE A 10 -3.23 14.12 -23.57
C ILE A 10 -3.17 14.57 -22.10
N ALA A 11 -3.28 15.88 -21.84
CA ALA A 11 -3.30 16.41 -20.48
C ALA A 11 -4.46 15.85 -19.65
N LEU A 12 -5.66 15.71 -20.25
CA LEU A 12 -6.81 15.09 -19.61
C LEU A 12 -6.57 13.59 -19.31
N CYS A 13 -5.93 12.85 -20.21
CA CYS A 13 -5.54 11.46 -19.94
C CYS A 13 -4.58 11.35 -18.74
N PHE A 14 -3.61 12.25 -18.63
CA PHE A 14 -2.72 12.33 -17.47
C PHE A 14 -3.47 12.65 -16.17
N ALA A 15 -4.44 13.57 -16.21
CA ALA A 15 -5.28 13.88 -15.06
C ALA A 15 -6.06 12.65 -14.57
N VAL A 16 -6.69 11.91 -15.49
CA VAL A 16 -7.40 10.65 -15.18
C VAL A 16 -6.45 9.62 -14.57
N SER A 17 -5.25 9.48 -15.13
CA SER A 17 -4.22 8.57 -14.62
C SER A 17 -3.76 8.93 -13.20
N SER A 18 -3.64 10.21 -12.88
CA SER A 18 -3.30 10.65 -11.52
C SER A 18 -4.38 10.28 -10.50
N PHE A 19 -5.65 10.38 -10.88
CA PHE A 19 -6.79 9.96 -10.06
C PHE A 19 -6.83 8.45 -9.76
N ALA A 20 -6.13 7.63 -10.55
CA ALA A 20 -6.07 6.19 -10.35
C ALA A 20 -5.12 5.74 -9.23
N LYS A 21 -4.25 6.62 -8.69
CA LYS A 21 -3.23 6.24 -7.69
C LYS A 21 -3.81 5.63 -6.41
N ASP A 22 -4.98 6.11 -6.00
CA ASP A 22 -5.70 5.68 -4.79
C ASP A 22 -6.68 4.52 -5.05
N ARG A 23 -6.77 4.08 -6.30
CA ARG A 23 -7.70 3.04 -6.76
C ARG A 23 -6.97 1.74 -7.04
N ASN A 24 -7.70 0.64 -7.09
CA ASN A 24 -7.14 -0.69 -7.33
C ASN A 24 -6.80 -0.95 -8.81
N ILE A 25 -6.66 0.11 -9.61
CA ILE A 25 -6.28 0.07 -11.02
C ILE A 25 -4.94 0.80 -11.18
N SER A 26 -4.04 0.25 -11.98
CA SER A 26 -2.74 0.88 -12.18
C SER A 26 -2.90 2.22 -12.93
N SER A 27 -2.07 3.21 -12.58
CA SER A 27 -2.04 4.52 -13.23
C SER A 27 -1.78 4.38 -14.74
N THR A 28 -0.92 3.43 -15.14
CA THR A 28 -0.65 3.11 -16.55
C THR A 28 -1.88 2.55 -17.26
N THR A 29 -2.58 1.60 -16.65
CA THR A 29 -3.82 1.04 -17.22
C THR A 29 -4.89 2.12 -17.38
N ALA A 30 -5.08 2.96 -16.36
CA ALA A 30 -6.02 4.08 -16.43
C ALA A 30 -5.68 5.09 -17.54
N PHE A 31 -4.38 5.37 -17.74
CA PHE A 31 -3.92 6.24 -18.84
C PHE A 31 -4.22 5.64 -20.21
N ILE A 32 -3.90 4.36 -20.42
CA ILE A 32 -4.15 3.66 -21.69
C ILE A 32 -5.65 3.62 -21.99
N VAL A 33 -6.48 3.28 -21.00
CA VAL A 33 -7.95 3.28 -21.14
C VAL A 33 -8.44 4.67 -21.54
N ALA A 34 -7.97 5.73 -20.87
CA ALA A 34 -8.32 7.10 -21.20
C ALA A 34 -7.86 7.53 -22.61
N LEU A 35 -6.67 7.10 -23.03
CA LEU A 35 -6.08 7.44 -24.33
C LEU A 35 -6.88 6.84 -25.49
N PHE A 36 -7.30 5.58 -25.39
CA PHE A 36 -7.98 4.85 -26.47
C PHE A 36 -9.50 4.99 -26.44
N LEU A 37 -10.14 5.01 -25.26
CA LEU A 37 -11.61 5.07 -25.16
C LEU A 37 -12.18 6.49 -24.97
N SER A 38 -11.36 7.46 -24.56
CA SER A 38 -11.69 8.85 -24.17
C SER A 38 -11.35 9.11 -22.69
N PRO A 39 -10.83 10.31 -22.35
CA PRO A 39 -10.65 10.73 -20.96
C PRO A 39 -11.91 10.58 -20.11
N LEU A 40 -13.09 10.82 -20.68
CA LEU A 40 -14.36 10.70 -19.95
C LEU A 40 -14.65 9.24 -19.55
N VAL A 41 -14.43 8.29 -20.46
CA VAL A 41 -14.64 6.86 -20.20
C VAL A 41 -13.59 6.36 -19.20
N GLY A 42 -12.32 6.74 -19.39
CA GLY A 42 -11.26 6.41 -18.44
C GLY A 42 -11.55 6.91 -17.03
N PHE A 43 -12.10 8.12 -16.90
CA PHE A 43 -12.51 8.68 -15.61
C PHE A 43 -13.60 7.83 -14.93
N ILE A 44 -14.63 7.44 -15.68
CA ILE A 44 -15.73 6.60 -15.16
C ILE A 44 -15.18 5.25 -14.65
N VAL A 45 -14.31 4.60 -15.43
CA VAL A 45 -13.67 3.33 -15.03
C VAL A 45 -12.86 3.48 -13.74
N VAL A 46 -12.07 4.55 -13.63
CA VAL A 46 -11.29 4.84 -12.41
C VAL A 46 -12.20 5.15 -11.22
N ALA A 47 -13.28 5.90 -11.43
CA ALA A 47 -14.22 6.28 -10.38
C ALA A 47 -14.97 5.06 -9.80
N LEU A 48 -15.35 4.12 -10.66
CA LEU A 48 -16.01 2.86 -10.27
C LEU A 48 -15.04 1.82 -9.69
N SER A 49 -13.73 2.00 -9.86
CA SER A 49 -12.73 1.11 -9.28
C SER A 49 -12.72 1.21 -7.75
N SER A 50 -12.65 0.06 -7.08
CA SER A 50 -12.52 -0.02 -5.63
C SER A 50 -11.27 0.73 -5.14
N LYS A 51 -11.36 1.34 -3.95
CA LYS A 51 -10.19 1.92 -3.28
C LYS A 51 -9.21 0.80 -2.92
N LYS A 52 -7.91 1.09 -2.91
CA LYS A 52 -6.92 0.14 -2.38
C LYS A 52 -7.24 -0.15 -0.92
N ALA A 53 -7.27 -1.43 -0.54
CA ALA A 53 -7.41 -1.81 0.85
C ALA A 53 -6.24 -1.22 1.65
N PRO A 54 -6.48 -0.57 2.80
CA PRO A 54 -5.41 -0.10 3.65
C PRO A 54 -4.57 -1.29 4.11
N HIS A 55 -3.24 -1.18 4.00
CA HIS A 55 -2.33 -2.22 4.48
C HIS A 55 -2.45 -2.33 6.01
N GLN A 56 -3.06 -3.41 6.49
CA GLN A 56 -3.44 -3.52 7.91
C GLN A 56 -2.21 -3.57 8.81
N TRP A 57 -1.13 -4.20 8.35
CA TRP A 57 0.12 -4.36 9.12
C TRP A 57 0.69 -3.03 9.66
N LYS A 58 0.52 -1.91 8.94
CA LYS A 58 1.05 -0.60 9.39
C LYS A 58 0.39 -0.12 10.67
N ALA A 59 -0.94 -0.30 10.77
CA ALA A 59 -1.69 0.09 11.95
C ALA A 59 -1.22 -0.70 13.19
N TYR A 60 -0.95 -2.00 13.02
CA TYR A 60 -0.42 -2.86 14.07
C TYR A 60 1.02 -2.48 14.48
N VAL A 61 1.88 -2.10 13.54
CA VAL A 61 3.22 -1.59 13.87
C VAL A 61 3.16 -0.30 14.70
N GLU A 62 2.25 0.62 14.36
CA GLU A 62 2.05 1.85 15.14
C GLU A 62 1.48 1.56 16.53
N ALA A 63 0.53 0.63 16.65
CA ALA A 63 0.01 0.16 17.94
C ALA A 63 1.13 -0.46 18.80
N GLY A 64 1.99 -1.29 18.20
CA GLY A 64 3.16 -1.88 18.87
C GLY A 64 4.13 -0.83 19.42
N LYS A 65 4.47 0.19 18.61
CA LYS A 65 5.32 1.31 19.05
C LYS A 65 4.70 2.10 20.20
N LYS A 66 3.37 2.29 20.17
CA LYS A 66 2.65 2.99 21.23
C LYS A 66 2.66 2.18 22.54
N ALA A 67 2.47 0.87 22.46
CA ALA A 67 2.58 -0.02 23.62
C ALA A 67 4.01 -0.07 24.18
N GLU A 68 5.03 -0.08 23.31
CA GLU A 68 6.44 0.01 23.70
C GLU A 68 6.73 1.31 24.47
N TYR A 69 6.26 2.46 23.96
CA TYR A 69 6.43 3.74 24.63
C TYR A 69 5.79 3.78 26.04
N LYS A 70 4.70 3.05 26.24
CA LYS A 70 4.04 2.92 27.54
C LYS A 70 4.71 1.90 28.48
N GLY A 71 5.70 1.15 28.01
CA GLY A 71 6.29 0.02 28.75
C GLY A 71 5.43 -1.23 28.77
N GLU A 72 4.36 -1.30 27.97
CA GLU A 72 3.46 -2.46 27.84
C GLU A 72 4.10 -3.50 26.90
N PHE A 73 5.30 -4.01 27.24
CA PHE A 73 6.13 -4.81 26.32
C PHE A 73 5.45 -6.10 25.82
N LYS A 74 4.65 -6.76 26.67
CA LYS A 74 3.87 -7.96 26.27
C LYS A 74 2.83 -7.63 25.20
N GLU A 75 2.16 -6.48 25.35
CA GLU A 75 1.15 -6.03 24.40
C GLU A 75 1.81 -5.55 23.10
N ALA A 76 2.95 -4.87 23.19
CA ALA A 76 3.76 -4.48 22.03
C ALA A 76 4.15 -5.70 21.19
N VAL A 77 4.61 -6.79 21.81
CA VAL A 77 4.94 -8.04 21.13
C VAL A 77 3.72 -8.63 20.41
N ASN A 78 2.54 -8.59 21.02
CA ASN A 78 1.32 -9.08 20.38
C ASN A 78 0.96 -8.25 19.14
N TYR A 79 1.00 -6.92 19.23
CA TYR A 79 0.78 -6.06 18.07
C TYR A 79 1.80 -6.30 16.95
N TYR A 80 3.06 -6.54 17.27
CA TYR A 80 4.08 -6.88 16.27
C TYR A 80 3.82 -8.25 15.61
N LYS A 81 3.33 -9.25 16.37
CA LYS A 81 2.91 -10.55 15.79
C LYS A 81 1.72 -10.38 14.86
N ASP A 82 0.73 -9.58 15.23
CA ASP A 82 -0.41 -9.27 14.36
C ASP A 82 0.05 -8.56 13.08
N ALA A 83 1.01 -7.63 13.20
CA ALA A 83 1.61 -6.99 12.02
C ALA A 83 2.29 -8.01 11.09
N MET A 84 3.03 -8.98 11.63
CA MET A 84 3.61 -10.06 10.83
C MET A 84 2.53 -10.90 10.15
N TYR A 85 1.48 -11.29 10.88
CA TYR A 85 0.36 -12.05 10.34
C TYR A 85 -0.26 -11.36 9.12
N HIS A 86 -0.57 -10.06 9.23
CA HIS A 86 -1.12 -9.30 8.10
C HIS A 86 -0.09 -9.12 6.98
N LEU A 87 1.19 -8.95 7.30
CA LEU A 87 2.22 -8.81 6.27
C LEU A 87 2.47 -10.13 5.49
N GLU A 88 2.24 -11.29 6.10
CA GLU A 88 2.32 -12.59 5.42
C GLU A 88 1.05 -12.88 4.60
N ASN A 89 -0.13 -12.46 5.07
CA ASN A 89 -1.42 -12.82 4.48
C ASN A 89 -2.03 -11.77 3.53
N ASP A 90 -1.76 -10.48 3.72
CA ASP A 90 -2.31 -9.39 2.88
C ASP A 90 -1.72 -9.39 1.46
N TYR A 91 -0.61 -10.11 1.24
CA TYR A 91 0.17 -10.03 0.01
C TYR A 91 0.24 -11.40 -0.70
N SER A 92 -0.79 -11.71 -1.49
CA SER A 92 -0.76 -12.82 -2.46
C SER A 92 -0.22 -12.34 -3.82
N ASN A 93 0.62 -13.15 -4.49
CA ASN A 93 1.16 -12.88 -5.84
C ASN A 93 2.03 -11.61 -5.92
N LEU A 94 3.00 -11.48 -5.02
CA LEU A 94 4.01 -10.42 -5.10
C LEU A 94 5.00 -10.65 -6.24
N SER A 95 5.58 -9.56 -6.75
CA SER A 95 6.80 -9.65 -7.55
C SER A 95 8.00 -10.00 -6.66
N ASP A 96 9.06 -10.58 -7.23
CA ASP A 96 10.28 -10.94 -6.47
C ASP A 96 10.83 -9.75 -5.66
N LYS A 97 10.75 -8.53 -6.21
CA LYS A 97 11.17 -7.29 -5.52
C LYS A 97 10.28 -6.96 -4.33
N ASP A 98 8.97 -7.11 -4.48
CA ASP A 98 8.04 -6.83 -3.39
C ASP A 98 8.13 -7.90 -2.30
N GLU A 99 8.43 -9.15 -2.68
CA GLU A 99 8.71 -10.25 -1.77
C GLU A 99 9.98 -9.99 -0.95
N GLU A 100 11.06 -9.51 -1.57
CA GLU A 100 12.28 -9.11 -0.86
C GLU A 100 11.98 -7.98 0.16
N VAL A 101 11.21 -6.96 -0.25
CA VAL A 101 10.80 -5.87 0.64
C VAL A 101 9.92 -6.39 1.79
N ARG A 102 9.01 -7.33 1.52
CA ARG A 102 8.18 -7.97 2.55
C ARG A 102 9.06 -8.73 3.55
N ASN A 103 9.99 -9.54 3.07
CA ASN A 103 10.88 -10.33 3.91
C ASN A 103 11.77 -9.43 4.78
N GLY A 104 12.33 -8.36 4.22
CA GLY A 104 13.10 -7.38 5.01
C GLY A 104 12.27 -6.71 6.12
N ARG A 105 10.97 -6.49 5.91
CA ARG A 105 10.06 -5.98 6.96
C ARG A 105 9.75 -7.05 8.02
N LEU A 106 9.56 -8.30 7.62
CA LEU A 106 9.37 -9.41 8.58
C LEU A 106 10.59 -9.55 9.49
N ASP A 107 11.79 -9.47 8.92
CA ASP A 107 13.03 -9.56 9.70
C ASP A 107 13.18 -8.40 10.68
N GLN A 108 12.85 -7.17 10.27
CA GLN A 108 12.79 -6.03 11.18
C GLN A 108 11.82 -6.24 12.35
N ILE A 109 10.63 -6.76 12.08
CA ILE A 109 9.63 -7.03 13.12
C ILE A 109 10.09 -8.17 14.04
N ARG A 110 10.69 -9.23 13.49
CA ARG A 110 11.26 -10.35 14.27
C ARG A 110 12.35 -9.88 15.22
N MET A 111 13.33 -9.11 14.73
CA MET A 111 14.38 -8.53 15.59
C MET A 111 13.77 -7.69 16.72
N LYS A 112 12.73 -6.90 16.42
CA LYS A 112 12.07 -6.08 17.43
C LYS A 112 11.35 -6.89 18.49
N ILE A 113 10.68 -7.99 18.10
CA ILE A 113 10.05 -8.92 19.04
C ILE A 113 11.12 -9.57 19.95
N GLU A 114 12.25 -9.97 19.41
CA GLU A 114 13.35 -10.53 20.20
C GLU A 114 13.93 -9.53 21.20
N GLU A 115 14.13 -8.28 20.79
CA GLU A 115 14.56 -7.19 21.68
C GLU A 115 13.57 -6.98 22.83
N LEU A 116 12.27 -6.87 22.51
CA LEU A 116 11.23 -6.68 23.52
C LEU A 116 11.11 -7.87 24.48
N ASN A 117 11.28 -9.09 23.99
CA ASN A 117 11.27 -10.29 24.85
C ASN A 117 12.44 -10.29 25.85
N LYS A 118 13.61 -9.76 25.48
CA LYS A 118 14.72 -9.60 26.44
C LYS A 118 14.35 -8.62 27.56
N ASN A 119 13.67 -7.52 27.22
CA ASN A 119 13.21 -6.53 28.19
C ASN A 119 12.07 -7.03 29.11
N ILE A 120 11.33 -8.07 28.70
CA ILE A 120 10.30 -8.70 29.55
C ILE A 120 10.92 -9.63 30.58
N ILE A 121 12.05 -10.26 30.25
CA ILE A 121 12.73 -11.26 31.09
C ILE A 121 13.76 -10.61 32.03
N SER A 122 14.33 -9.47 31.63
CA SER A 122 15.24 -8.67 32.47
C SER A 122 14.48 -7.89 33.55
#